data_AF-A0A7C1V9N4-F1
#
_entry.id   AF-A0A7C1V9N4-F1
#
_cell.length_a   1.000
_cell.length_b   1.000
_cell.length_c   1.000
_cell.angle_alpha   90.00
_cell.angle_beta   90.00
_cell.angle_gamma   90.00
#
_symmetry.space_group_name_H-M   'P 1'
#
loop_
_entity.id
_entity.type
_entity.pdbx_description
1 polymer ?
#
loop_
_entity_poly.entity_id
_entity_poly.type
_entity_poly.pdbx_seq_one_letter_code
_entity_poly.pdbx_strand_id
1 'polypeptide(L)'
;MPFDKKKPFNSLPLLPPGNNFIESIEVYKALSSARASLAELKGRSPIIPNPKMLINTLVLQEAMDSSEIENIVTSRDNLFRAFSSKSQNVNPFTKEVLRYREALWKAFNDIQRLGKINQDILIEIFRTITKKDEGIRDSQIYIGNAFQVTYTPPAPGKPLNDK
;
A
#
# COMPACT_ATOMS: atom_id res chain seq x y z
N MET A 1 19.53 -11.60 20.28
CA MET A 1 19.85 -10.28 20.86
C MET A 1 18.56 -9.52 21.05
N PRO A 2 18.37 -8.76 22.15
CA PRO A 2 17.20 -7.90 22.29
C PRO A 2 17.18 -6.84 21.18
N PHE A 3 15.98 -6.44 20.76
CA PHE A 3 15.79 -5.36 19.79
C PHE A 3 16.41 -4.05 20.31
N ASP A 4 17.24 -3.41 19.48
CA ASP A 4 17.83 -2.09 19.75
C ASP A 4 17.38 -1.13 18.66
N LYS A 5 16.54 -0.16 19.04
CA LYS A 5 15.94 0.81 18.10
C LYS A 5 16.95 1.64 17.32
N LYS A 6 18.20 1.75 17.80
CA LYS A 6 19.28 2.52 17.18
C LYS A 6 20.15 1.68 16.22
N LYS A 7 19.94 0.36 16.14
CA LYS A 7 20.71 -0.54 15.29
C LYS A 7 19.83 -1.18 14.23
N PRO A 8 20.34 -1.44 13.01
CA PRO A 8 19.58 -2.13 11.98
C PRO A 8 19.05 -3.48 12.46
N PHE A 9 17.74 -3.68 12.37
CA PHE A 9 17.10 -4.90 12.84
C PHE A 9 17.22 -6.06 11.82
N ASN A 10 18.45 -6.46 11.51
CA ASN A 10 18.75 -7.49 10.50
C ASN A 10 18.26 -8.89 10.88
N SER A 11 18.03 -9.13 12.17
CA SER A 11 17.43 -10.38 12.68
C SER A 11 15.91 -10.34 12.69
N LEU A 12 15.29 -9.58 11.78
CA LEU A 12 13.84 -9.54 11.60
C LEU A 12 13.35 -10.99 11.37
N PRO A 13 12.43 -11.51 12.19
CA PRO A 13 11.92 -12.87 12.02
C PRO A 13 11.31 -13.07 10.63
N LEU A 14 11.59 -14.22 10.02
CA LEU A 14 11.02 -14.58 8.74
C LEU A 14 9.52 -14.86 8.86
N LEU A 15 8.80 -14.65 7.76
CA LEU A 15 7.40 -15.03 7.63
C LEU A 15 7.27 -16.49 7.18
N PRO A 16 6.16 -17.18 7.54
CA PRO A 16 5.10 -16.72 8.44
C PRO A 16 5.55 -16.73 9.91
N PRO A 17 4.91 -15.92 10.79
CA PRO A 17 5.09 -16.09 12.23
C PRO A 17 4.60 -17.48 12.67
N GLY A 18 5.03 -17.94 13.85
CA GLY A 18 4.56 -19.20 14.41
C GLY A 18 3.03 -19.26 14.58
N ASN A 19 2.45 -20.45 14.45
CA ASN A 19 0.99 -20.65 14.50
C ASN A 19 0.32 -20.03 15.72
N ASN A 20 0.99 -20.01 16.87
CA ASN A 20 0.49 -19.40 18.10
C ASN A 20 0.16 -17.89 17.97
N PHE A 21 0.70 -17.20 16.96
CA PHE A 21 0.38 -15.79 16.68
C PHE A 21 -0.84 -15.58 15.76
N ILE A 22 -1.25 -16.60 15.01
CA ILE A 22 -2.29 -16.49 13.97
C ILE A 22 -3.50 -17.42 14.21
N GLU A 23 -3.33 -18.50 14.96
CA GLU A 23 -4.36 -19.50 15.23
C GLU A 23 -4.99 -19.32 16.62
N SER A 24 -5.51 -18.12 16.90
CA SER A 24 -6.21 -17.80 18.15
C SER A 24 -7.72 -17.69 17.94
N ILE A 25 -8.50 -17.87 19.02
CA ILE A 25 -9.97 -17.71 18.99
C ILE A 25 -10.34 -16.27 18.56
N GLU A 26 -9.60 -15.28 19.05
CA GLU A 26 -9.79 -13.86 18.72
C GLU A 26 -9.56 -13.62 17.22
N VAL A 27 -8.46 -14.15 16.67
CA VAL A 27 -8.15 -14.03 15.24
C VAL A 27 -9.21 -14.72 14.39
N TYR A 28 -9.66 -15.93 14.76
CA TYR A 28 -10.69 -16.63 14.00
C TYR A 28 -12.07 -15.96 14.06
N LYS A 29 -12.44 -15.37 15.20
CA LYS A 29 -13.67 -14.58 15.30
C LYS A 29 -13.62 -13.35 14.38
N ALA A 30 -12.49 -12.64 14.37
CA ALA A 30 -12.28 -11.50 13.47
C ALA A 30 -12.29 -11.94 12.00
N LEU A 31 -11.61 -13.04 11.66
CA LEU A 31 -11.60 -13.63 10.33
C LEU A 31 -13.00 -13.99 9.85
N SER A 32 -13.82 -14.60 10.70
CA SER A 32 -15.20 -14.96 10.36
C SER A 32 -16.02 -13.73 9.98
N SER A 33 -15.93 -12.66 10.77
CA SER A 33 -16.63 -11.40 10.49
C SER A 33 -16.14 -10.75 9.19
N ALA A 34 -14.82 -10.63 9.02
CA ALA A 34 -14.22 -10.07 7.81
C ALA A 34 -14.60 -10.86 6.55
N ARG A 35 -14.58 -12.20 6.63
CA ARG A 35 -14.98 -13.09 5.52
C ARG A 35 -16.46 -12.91 5.17
N ALA A 36 -17.34 -12.78 6.15
CA ALA A 36 -18.76 -12.55 5.92
C ALA A 36 -19.00 -11.25 5.15
N SER A 37 -18.39 -10.14 5.60
CA SER A 37 -18.49 -8.83 4.92
C SER A 37 -17.94 -8.87 3.50
N LEU A 38 -16.79 -9.52 3.27
CA LEU A 38 -16.23 -9.68 1.93
C LEU A 38 -17.10 -10.55 1.02
N ALA A 39 -17.72 -11.61 1.56
CA ALA A 39 -18.63 -12.47 0.81
C ALA A 39 -19.91 -11.73 0.40
N GLU A 40 -20.47 -10.90 1.30
CA GLU A 40 -21.61 -10.04 0.99
C GLU A 40 -21.28 -9.05 -0.14
N LEU A 41 -20.15 -8.36 -0.05
CA LEU A 41 -19.69 -7.46 -1.11
C LEU A 41 -19.53 -8.20 -2.45
N LYS A 42 -18.86 -9.37 -2.44
CA LYS A 42 -18.69 -10.21 -3.64
C LYS A 42 -20.03 -10.66 -4.23
N GLY A 43 -21.00 -11.01 -3.39
CA GLY A 43 -22.33 -11.44 -3.83
C GLY A 43 -23.16 -10.30 -4.42
N ARG A 44 -23.00 -9.06 -3.92
CA ARG A 44 -23.75 -7.89 -4.41
C ARG A 44 -23.12 -7.20 -5.61
N SER A 45 -21.80 -7.30 -5.78
CA SER A 45 -21.04 -6.62 -6.85
C SER A 45 -21.59 -6.84 -8.26
N PRO A 46 -22.07 -8.05 -8.66
CA PRO A 46 -22.62 -8.27 -10.02
C PRO A 46 -23.91 -7.50 -10.31
N ILE A 47 -24.64 -7.06 -9.29
CA ILE A 47 -25.94 -6.37 -9.43
C ILE A 47 -25.73 -4.87 -9.68
N ILE A 48 -24.50 -4.37 -9.47
CA ILE A 48 -24.14 -2.97 -9.68
C ILE A 48 -24.06 -2.72 -11.20
N PRO A 49 -24.86 -1.79 -11.77
CA PRO A 49 -24.91 -1.60 -13.23
C PRO A 49 -23.56 -1.20 -13.87
N ASN A 50 -22.67 -0.56 -13.11
CA ASN A 50 -21.32 -0.23 -13.53
C ASN A 50 -20.33 -0.36 -12.36
N PRO A 51 -19.87 -1.59 -12.05
CA PRO A 51 -19.03 -1.83 -10.88
C PRO A 51 -17.65 -1.17 -11.03
N LYS A 52 -17.17 -0.98 -12.26
CA LYS A 52 -15.91 -0.28 -12.54
C LYS A 52 -15.95 1.19 -12.15
N MET A 53 -17.09 1.86 -12.33
CA MET A 53 -17.26 3.25 -11.89
C MET A 53 -17.17 3.36 -10.37
N LEU A 54 -17.79 2.44 -9.64
CA LEU A 54 -17.71 2.40 -8.18
C LEU A 54 -16.27 2.15 -7.72
N ILE A 55 -15.57 1.19 -8.32
CA ILE A 55 -14.17 0.91 -8.02
C ILE A 55 -13.31 2.15 -8.26
N ASN A 56 -13.51 2.89 -9.35
CA ASN A 56 -12.73 4.11 -9.61
C ASN A 56 -12.92 5.17 -8.51
N THR A 57 -14.15 5.37 -8.04
CA THR A 57 -14.44 6.33 -6.97
C THR A 57 -13.89 5.85 -5.61
N LEU A 58 -14.06 4.57 -5.29
CA LEU A 58 -13.53 3.98 -4.06
C LEU A 58 -12.00 4.04 -4.01
N VAL A 59 -11.33 3.72 -5.11
CA VAL A 59 -9.86 3.79 -5.19
C VAL A 59 -9.37 5.24 -5.06
N LEU A 60 -10.11 6.22 -5.58
CA LEU A 60 -9.76 7.63 -5.38
C LEU A 60 -9.91 8.07 -3.92
N GLN A 61 -10.95 7.59 -3.22
CA GLN A 61 -11.12 7.86 -1.80
C GLN A 61 -10.02 7.19 -0.97
N GLU A 62 -9.77 5.91 -1.21
CA GLU A 62 -8.68 5.15 -0.56
C GLU A 62 -7.32 5.82 -0.78
N ALA A 63 -7.03 6.22 -2.02
CA ALA A 63 -5.78 6.89 -2.35
C ALA A 63 -5.63 8.22 -1.59
N MET A 64 -6.72 8.98 -1.45
CA MET A 64 -6.73 10.25 -0.72
C MET A 64 -6.51 10.01 0.77
N ASP A 65 -7.27 9.10 1.37
CA ASP A 65 -7.21 8.79 2.80
C ASP A 65 -5.85 8.16 3.17
N SER A 66 -5.31 7.27 2.33
CA SER A 66 -3.96 6.70 2.50
C SER A 66 -2.86 7.75 2.35
N SER A 67 -3.04 8.74 1.48
CA SER A 67 -2.06 9.82 1.28
C SER A 67 -2.09 10.83 2.44
N GLU A 68 -3.26 11.05 3.06
CA GLU A 68 -3.40 11.93 4.21
C GLU A 68 -2.55 11.46 5.40
N ILE A 69 -2.44 10.14 5.61
CA ILE A 69 -1.56 9.53 6.63
C ILE A 69 -0.09 9.89 6.41
N GLU A 70 0.33 10.05 5.15
CA GLU A 70 1.70 10.42 4.74
C GLU A 70 1.93 11.95 4.69
N ASN A 71 1.01 12.75 5.26
CA ASN A 71 1.00 14.23 5.21
C ASN A 71 0.79 14.81 3.80
N ILE A 72 0.24 14.03 2.87
CA ILE A 72 -0.15 14.49 1.54
C ILE A 72 -1.63 14.87 1.60
N VAL A 73 -1.90 16.16 1.82
CA VAL A 73 -3.26 16.65 2.00
C VAL A 73 -3.80 17.24 0.68
N THR A 74 -4.94 16.70 0.23
CA THR A 74 -5.75 17.29 -0.86
C THR A 74 -7.23 17.30 -0.48
N SER A 75 -8.06 17.96 -1.27
CA SER A 75 -9.51 17.97 -1.08
C SER A 75 -10.21 17.10 -2.12
N ARG A 76 -11.37 16.53 -1.75
CA ARG A 76 -12.23 15.76 -2.67
C ARG A 76 -12.56 16.57 -3.92
N ASP A 77 -12.92 17.85 -3.76
CA ASP A 77 -13.19 18.76 -4.86
C ASP A 77 -12.02 18.90 -5.83
N ASN A 78 -10.81 19.10 -5.30
CA ASN A 78 -9.61 19.21 -6.12
C ASN A 78 -9.32 17.90 -6.85
N LEU A 79 -9.48 16.77 -6.16
CA LEU A 79 -9.28 15.44 -6.73
C LEU A 79 -10.27 15.13 -7.85
N PHE A 80 -11.57 15.36 -7.64
CA PHE A 80 -12.59 15.10 -8.65
C PHE A 80 -12.50 16.07 -9.84
N ARG A 81 -12.15 17.35 -9.62
CA ARG A 81 -11.88 18.29 -10.72
C ARG A 81 -10.67 17.86 -11.54
N ALA A 82 -9.59 17.45 -10.88
CA ALA A 82 -8.39 16.95 -11.56
C ALA A 82 -8.64 15.60 -12.26
N PHE A 83 -9.56 14.79 -11.75
CA PHE A 83 -9.97 13.54 -12.40
C PHE A 83 -10.81 13.76 -13.65
N SER A 84 -11.75 14.71 -13.61
CA SER A 84 -12.67 14.98 -14.72
C SER A 84 -12.09 15.89 -15.81
N SER A 85 -11.14 16.76 -15.44
CA SER A 85 -10.48 17.67 -16.37
C SER A 85 -9.02 17.27 -16.60
N LYS A 86 -8.57 17.24 -17.86
CA LYS A 86 -7.12 17.18 -18.21
C LYS A 86 -6.43 18.52 -17.93
N SER A 87 -6.76 19.16 -16.81
CA SER A 87 -6.19 20.46 -16.44
C SER A 87 -4.69 20.31 -16.21
N GLN A 88 -3.89 21.17 -16.83
CA GLN A 88 -2.43 21.16 -16.65
C GLN A 88 -2.00 21.71 -15.27
N ASN A 89 -2.89 22.46 -14.60
CA ASN A 89 -2.63 23.15 -13.33
C ASN A 89 -3.16 22.39 -12.11
N VAL A 90 -2.93 21.08 -12.06
CA VAL A 90 -3.23 20.27 -10.86
C VAL A 90 -2.05 20.37 -9.87
N ASN A 91 -2.35 20.64 -8.60
CA ASN A 91 -1.32 20.72 -7.56
C ASN A 91 -0.57 19.39 -7.38
N PRO A 92 0.67 19.39 -6.86
CA PRO A 92 1.48 18.18 -6.74
C PRO A 92 0.87 17.07 -5.88
N PHE A 93 0.22 17.41 -4.78
CA PHE A 93 -0.42 16.46 -3.86
C PHE A 93 -1.60 15.72 -4.53
N THR A 94 -2.47 16.45 -5.23
CA THR A 94 -3.54 15.85 -6.03
C THR A 94 -3.00 14.98 -7.15
N LYS A 95 -1.89 15.38 -7.80
CA LYS A 95 -1.22 14.55 -8.80
C LYS A 95 -0.71 13.24 -8.17
N GLU A 96 -0.23 13.26 -6.93
CA GLU A 96 0.22 12.06 -6.22
C GLU A 96 -0.91 11.09 -5.92
N VAL A 97 -2.04 11.58 -5.43
CA VAL A 97 -3.26 10.78 -5.22
C VAL A 97 -3.75 10.16 -6.54
N LEU A 98 -3.71 10.90 -7.65
CA LEU A 98 -4.07 10.36 -8.96
C LEU A 98 -3.10 9.25 -9.42
N ARG A 99 -1.79 9.40 -9.15
CA ARG A 99 -0.78 8.37 -9.45
C ARG A 99 -0.95 7.13 -8.59
N TYR A 100 -1.40 7.26 -7.34
CA TYR A 100 -1.77 6.12 -6.51
C TYR A 100 -2.85 5.27 -7.18
N ARG A 101 -3.92 5.89 -7.68
CA ARG A 101 -4.97 5.19 -8.42
C ARG A 101 -4.41 4.46 -9.65
N GLU A 102 -3.53 5.12 -10.40
CA GLU A 102 -2.87 4.54 -11.57
C GLU A 102 -1.99 3.34 -11.21
N ALA A 103 -1.18 3.47 -10.16
CA ALA A 103 -0.31 2.42 -9.64
C ALA A 103 -1.11 1.18 -9.21
N LEU A 104 -2.21 1.38 -8.47
CA LEU A 104 -3.06 0.30 -8.00
C LEU A 104 -3.71 -0.45 -9.16
N TRP A 105 -4.29 0.25 -10.14
CA TRP A 105 -4.88 -0.38 -11.32
C TRP A 105 -3.86 -1.14 -12.16
N LYS A 106 -2.70 -0.54 -12.39
CA LYS A 106 -1.61 -1.17 -13.14
C LYS A 106 -1.16 -2.46 -12.44
N ALA A 107 -0.87 -2.38 -11.14
CA ALA A 107 -0.43 -3.52 -10.34
C ALA A 107 -1.48 -4.63 -10.31
N PHE A 108 -2.76 -4.29 -10.13
CA PHE A 108 -3.84 -5.28 -10.18
C PHE A 108 -3.84 -6.05 -11.51
N ASN A 109 -3.76 -5.34 -12.64
CA ASN A 109 -3.72 -5.97 -13.96
C ASN A 109 -2.45 -6.81 -14.17
N ASP A 110 -1.30 -6.33 -13.68
CA ASP A 110 -0.03 -7.08 -13.75
C ASP A 110 -0.09 -8.36 -12.91
N ILE A 111 -0.67 -8.32 -11.70
CA ILE A 111 -0.88 -9.49 -10.84
C ILE A 111 -1.83 -10.50 -11.51
N GLN A 112 -2.94 -10.03 -12.09
CA GLN A 112 -3.88 -10.91 -12.81
C GLN A 112 -3.20 -11.60 -14.00
N ARG A 113 -2.36 -10.87 -14.75
CA ARG A 113 -1.63 -11.40 -15.90
C ARG A 113 -0.53 -12.40 -15.51
N LEU A 114 0.21 -12.11 -14.44
CA LEU A 114 1.36 -12.92 -14.01
C LEU A 114 0.96 -14.07 -13.08
N GLY A 115 -0.22 -14.02 -12.47
CA GLY A 115 -0.71 -15.00 -11.50
C GLY A 115 0.01 -14.95 -10.14
N LYS A 116 0.86 -13.94 -9.91
CA LYS A 116 1.64 -13.78 -8.67
C LYS A 116 2.00 -12.32 -8.40
N ILE A 117 2.29 -12.03 -7.13
CA ILE A 117 2.96 -10.80 -6.71
C ILE A 117 4.47 -11.06 -6.74
N ASN A 118 5.26 -10.11 -7.23
CA ASN A 118 6.71 -10.17 -7.22
C ASN A 118 7.33 -8.80 -6.89
N GLN A 119 8.64 -8.78 -6.68
CA GLN A 119 9.36 -7.55 -6.34
C GLN A 119 9.22 -6.46 -7.40
N ASP A 120 9.22 -6.82 -8.69
CA ASP A 120 9.12 -5.86 -9.79
C ASP A 120 7.81 -5.08 -9.75
N ILE A 121 6.68 -5.76 -9.46
CA ILE A 121 5.38 -5.10 -9.26
C ILE A 121 5.47 -4.10 -8.10
N LEU A 122 6.09 -4.47 -6.98
CA LEU A 122 6.20 -3.60 -5.80
C LEU A 122 7.05 -2.35 -6.08
N ILE A 123 8.17 -2.52 -6.77
CA ILE A 123 9.03 -1.41 -7.20
C ILE A 123 8.27 -0.49 -8.16
N GLU A 124 7.53 -1.06 -9.11
CA GLU A 124 6.78 -0.30 -10.10
C GLU A 124 5.62 0.49 -9.48
N ILE A 125 4.94 -0.06 -8.46
CA ILE A 125 3.96 0.69 -7.66
C ILE A 125 4.63 1.92 -7.05
N PHE A 126 5.75 1.73 -6.35
CA PHE A 126 6.49 2.82 -5.71
C PHE A 126 6.90 3.90 -6.72
N ARG A 127 7.49 3.50 -7.86
CA ARG A 127 7.94 4.42 -8.91
C ARG A 127 6.78 5.18 -9.55
N THR A 128 5.64 4.52 -9.74
CA THR A 128 4.44 5.15 -10.29
C THR A 128 3.92 6.23 -9.36
N ILE A 129 3.80 5.93 -8.06
CA ILE A 129 3.28 6.86 -7.04
C ILE A 129 4.22 8.05 -6.86
N THR A 130 5.50 7.79 -6.64
CA THR A 130 6.47 8.81 -6.23
C THR A 130 7.12 9.56 -7.39
N LYS A 131 7.06 9.00 -8.62
CA LYS A 131 7.83 9.46 -9.79
C LYS A 131 9.34 9.48 -9.58
N LYS A 132 9.84 8.72 -8.61
CA LYS A 132 11.28 8.53 -8.36
C LYS A 132 11.75 7.28 -9.09
N ASP A 133 12.94 7.33 -9.67
CA ASP A 133 13.58 6.15 -10.26
C ASP A 133 14.45 5.44 -9.22
N GLU A 134 13.83 5.01 -8.13
CA GLU A 134 14.48 4.28 -7.04
C GLU A 134 13.90 2.86 -6.95
N GLY A 135 14.59 1.99 -6.22
CA GLY A 135 14.19 0.61 -5.97
C GLY A 135 14.28 0.27 -4.49
N ILE A 136 14.79 -0.93 -4.18
CA ILE A 136 15.13 -1.27 -2.80
C ILE A 136 16.25 -0.35 -2.32
N ARG A 137 16.13 0.13 -1.07
CA ARG A 137 17.08 1.07 -0.47
C ARG A 137 18.52 0.56 -0.57
N ASP A 138 19.41 1.46 -0.93
CA ASP A 138 20.87 1.30 -0.94
C ASP A 138 21.55 1.89 0.30
N SER A 139 20.79 2.65 1.10
CA SER A 139 21.25 3.38 2.27
C SER A 139 20.39 3.08 3.51
N GLN A 140 21.01 3.22 4.69
CA GLN A 140 20.34 3.00 5.96
C GLN A 140 19.40 4.16 6.28
N ILE A 141 18.18 3.83 6.70
CA ILE A 141 17.20 4.80 7.21
C ILE A 141 16.78 4.46 8.64
N TYR A 142 16.04 5.34 9.29
CA TYR A 142 15.35 5.08 10.55
C TYR A 142 13.95 5.69 10.52
N ILE A 143 13.06 5.14 11.34
CA ILE A 143 11.73 5.70 11.63
C ILE A 143 11.83 6.40 12.99
N GLY A 144 11.42 7.66 13.05
CA GLY A 144 11.50 8.47 14.25
C GLY A 144 11.19 9.94 13.98
N ASN A 145 11.46 10.78 14.97
CA ASN A 145 11.40 12.23 14.84
C ASN A 145 12.78 12.84 15.18
N ALA A 146 12.86 14.17 15.23
CA ALA A 146 14.10 14.90 15.51
C ALA A 146 14.74 14.54 16.88
N PHE A 147 13.96 14.03 17.83
CA PHE A 147 14.41 13.77 19.20
C PHE A 147 14.62 12.29 19.50
N GLN A 148 13.93 11.41 18.77
CA GLN A 148 13.90 10.00 19.09
C GLN A 148 13.81 9.12 17.83
N VAL A 149 14.74 8.16 17.76
CA VAL A 149 14.60 6.99 16.88
C VAL A 149 13.63 6.01 17.52
N THR A 150 12.61 5.61 16.75
CA THR A 150 11.58 4.62 17.12
C THR A 150 11.96 3.24 16.62
N TYR A 151 12.47 3.14 15.40
CA TYR A 151 12.84 1.87 14.77
C TYR A 151 13.91 2.08 13.71
N THR A 152 14.87 1.16 13.62
CA THR A 152 15.86 1.15 12.53
C THR A 152 15.63 -0.13 11.70
N PRO A 153 15.07 -0.03 10.48
CA PRO A 153 14.82 -1.18 9.64
C PRO A 153 16.11 -1.94 9.31
N PRO A 154 15.99 -3.19 8.81
CA PRO A 154 17.12 -3.93 8.29
C PRO A 154 17.98 -3.08 7.35
N ALA A 155 19.28 -3.34 7.41
CA ALA A 155 20.27 -2.70 6.57
C ALA A 155 19.91 -2.84 5.09
N PRO A 156 20.22 -1.83 4.27
CA PRO A 156 20.10 -1.95 2.82
C PRO A 156 20.90 -3.17 2.36
N GLY A 157 20.40 -3.88 1.35
CA GLY A 157 21.01 -5.12 0.92
C GLY A 157 20.14 -5.89 -0.07
N LYS A 158 20.60 -7.09 -0.42
CA LYS A 158 19.84 -7.96 -1.32
C LYS A 158 18.54 -8.40 -0.64
N PRO A 159 17.39 -8.23 -1.31
CA PRO A 159 16.14 -8.86 -0.87
C PRO A 159 16.33 -10.35 -0.64
N LEU A 160 15.57 -10.88 0.31
CA LEU A 160 15.51 -12.31 0.55
C LEU A 160 14.81 -12.95 -0.65
N ASN A 161 15.58 -13.41 -1.63
CA ASN A 161 15.07 -14.19 -2.75
C ASN A 161 14.90 -15.63 -2.27
N ASP A 162 13.67 -15.98 -1.88
CA ASP A 162 13.09 -17.30 -1.62
C ASP A 162 13.96 -18.35 -0.88
N LYS A 163 13.41 -18.85 0.24
CA LYS A 163 13.64 -20.23 0.70
C LYS A 163 12.47 -21.09 0.26
#